data_AF-B2VGM0-F1
#
_entry.id   AF-B2VGM0-F1
#
_cell.length_a   1.000
_cell.length_b   1.000
_cell.length_c   1.000
_cell.angle_alpha   90.00
_cell.angle_beta   90.00
_cell.angle_gamma   90.00
#
_symmetry.space_group_name_H-M   'P 1'
#
loop_
_entity.id
_entity.type
_entity.pdbx_description
1 polymer ?
#
loop_
_entity_poly.entity_id
_entity_poly.type
_entity_poly.pdbx_seq_one_letter_code
_entity_poly.pdbx_strand_id
1 'polypeptide(L)'
;MCSGESNYLWGRGYRLDVVLVDNPAEVKLQRGWIRMKVPPHYDTAQREAVLNQWYRSILKHRLPKSMAKWQPEMKVEASFVGIKRMKTKWGSCNPQSARVWINLELVKNLLNALNSLWSTNLFIFTNVNTMSFLSA
;
A
#
# COMPACT_ATOMS: atom_id res chain seq x y z
N MET A 1 -17.70 -5.52 4.92
CA MET A 1 -16.86 -6.50 4.20
C MET A 1 -17.51 -7.87 4.28
N CYS A 2 -17.87 -8.45 3.13
CA CYS A 2 -18.60 -9.72 3.04
C CYS A 2 -18.01 -10.63 1.95
N SER A 3 -18.30 -11.94 2.02
CA SER A 3 -17.92 -12.88 0.95
C SER A 3 -18.60 -12.49 -0.37
N GLY A 4 -17.85 -12.59 -1.47
CA GLY A 4 -18.28 -12.18 -2.80
C GLY A 4 -17.90 -10.75 -3.18
N GLU A 5 -17.48 -9.92 -2.23
CA GLU A 5 -17.02 -8.56 -2.49
C GLU A 5 -15.76 -8.53 -3.37
N SER A 6 -15.72 -7.61 -4.33
CA SER A 6 -14.56 -7.44 -5.22
C SER A 6 -13.49 -6.59 -4.54
N ASN A 7 -12.32 -7.17 -4.37
CA ASN A 7 -11.15 -6.55 -3.77
C ASN A 7 -10.03 -6.45 -4.80
N TYR A 8 -9.46 -5.26 -4.93
CA TYR A 8 -8.45 -5.00 -5.94
C TYR A 8 -7.04 -5.30 -5.41
N LEU A 9 -6.27 -5.99 -6.22
CA LEU A 9 -4.85 -6.20 -6.02
C LEU A 9 -4.16 -5.99 -7.36
N TRP A 10 -3.28 -5.00 -7.43
CA TRP A 10 -2.50 -4.65 -8.61
C TRP A 10 -3.35 -4.35 -9.85
N GLY A 11 -4.45 -3.62 -9.69
CA GLY A 11 -5.38 -3.28 -10.77
C GLY A 11 -6.29 -4.42 -11.20
N ARG A 12 -6.14 -5.63 -10.63
CA ARG A 12 -7.03 -6.77 -10.90
C ARG A 12 -8.00 -6.95 -9.75
N GLY A 13 -9.29 -7.07 -10.07
CA GLY A 13 -10.32 -7.44 -9.12
C GLY A 13 -10.28 -8.92 -8.79
N TYR A 14 -10.28 -9.25 -7.50
CA TYR A 14 -10.36 -10.59 -6.96
C TYR A 14 -11.58 -10.68 -6.04
N ARG A 15 -12.32 -11.77 -6.11
CA ARG A 15 -13.42 -11.99 -5.18
C ARG A 15 -12.89 -12.40 -3.82
N LEU A 16 -13.50 -11.85 -2.78
CA LEU A 16 -13.20 -12.19 -1.40
C LEU A 16 -13.99 -13.42 -0.97
N ASP A 17 -13.30 -14.41 -0.41
CA ASP A 17 -13.86 -15.62 0.18
C ASP A 17 -13.57 -15.60 1.69
N VAL A 18 -14.55 -15.23 2.50
CA VAL A 18 -14.44 -15.21 3.96
C VAL A 18 -14.88 -16.57 4.51
N VAL A 19 -13.94 -17.28 5.13
CA VAL A 19 -14.15 -18.58 5.75
C VAL A 19 -14.02 -18.41 7.27
N LEU A 20 -15.09 -18.70 8.00
CA LEU A 20 -15.10 -18.63 9.46
C LEU A 20 -14.45 -19.89 10.03
N VAL A 21 -13.36 -19.74 10.78
CA VAL A 21 -12.62 -20.84 11.40
C VAL A 21 -12.13 -20.43 12.78
N ASP A 22 -12.10 -21.35 13.73
CA ASP A 22 -11.56 -21.10 15.06
C ASP A 22 -10.02 -21.22 15.06
N ASN A 23 -9.37 -20.33 14.29
CA ASN A 23 -7.92 -20.28 14.09
C ASN A 23 -7.47 -18.82 13.94
N PRO A 24 -6.16 -18.53 14.09
CA PRO A 24 -5.62 -17.21 13.83
C PRO A 24 -5.97 -16.71 12.42
N ALA A 25 -6.21 -15.39 12.32
CA ALA A 25 -6.60 -14.78 11.07
C ALA A 25 -5.51 -14.89 10.00
N GLU A 26 -5.90 -15.29 8.79
CA GLU A 26 -4.98 -15.51 7.67
C GLU A 26 -5.62 -15.04 6.37
N VAL A 27 -4.85 -14.39 5.50
CA VAL A 27 -5.29 -13.99 4.16
C VAL A 27 -4.27 -14.45 3.13
N LYS A 28 -4.76 -15.07 2.04
CA LYS A 28 -3.93 -15.55 0.93
C LYS A 28 -4.62 -15.35 -0.40
N LEU A 29 -3.82 -15.12 -1.44
CA LEU A 29 -4.29 -15.18 -2.82
C LEU A 29 -4.24 -16.66 -3.27
N GLN A 30 -5.39 -17.24 -3.59
CA GLN A 30 -5.50 -18.64 -4.04
C GLN A 30 -6.49 -18.76 -5.20
N ARG A 31 -6.05 -19.35 -6.31
CA ARG A 31 -6.92 -19.68 -7.47
C ARG A 31 -7.77 -18.50 -7.98
N GLY A 32 -7.26 -17.27 -7.92
CA GLY A 32 -8.00 -16.08 -8.34
C GLY A 32 -8.98 -15.51 -7.30
N TRP A 33 -8.89 -15.96 -6.06
CA TRP A 33 -9.65 -15.45 -4.92
C TRP A 33 -8.72 -14.93 -3.83
N ILE A 34 -9.16 -13.89 -3.13
CA ILE A 34 -8.58 -13.51 -1.85
C ILE A 34 -9.32 -14.30 -0.79
N ARG A 35 -8.69 -15.36 -0.29
CA ARG A 35 -9.27 -16.18 0.77
C ARG A 35 -8.83 -15.65 2.13
N MET A 36 -9.81 -15.35 2.97
CA MET A 36 -9.63 -14.83 4.32
C MET A 36 -10.24 -15.80 5.33
N LYS A 37 -9.38 -16.38 6.16
CA LYS A 37 -9.76 -17.20 7.30
C LYS A 37 -9.77 -16.31 8.54
N VAL A 38 -10.87 -16.25 9.26
CA VAL A 38 -11.01 -15.40 10.46
C VAL A 38 -11.88 -16.09 11.52
N PRO A 39 -11.69 -15.79 12.80
CA PRO A 39 -12.59 -16.24 13.85
C PRO A 39 -14.04 -15.80 13.63
N PRO A 40 -15.04 -16.63 14.01
CA PRO A 40 -16.45 -16.29 13.85
C PRO A 40 -16.86 -14.99 14.57
N HIS A 41 -16.20 -14.69 15.69
CA HIS A 41 -16.45 -13.49 16.50
C HIS A 41 -15.91 -12.19 15.89
N TYR A 42 -15.18 -12.26 14.77
CA TYR A 42 -14.66 -11.05 14.13
C TYR A 42 -15.78 -10.26 13.45
N ASP A 43 -15.91 -9.00 13.82
CA ASP A 43 -16.79 -8.04 13.16
C ASP A 43 -16.24 -7.55 11.81
N THR A 44 -16.97 -6.66 11.15
CA THR A 44 -16.54 -6.13 9.84
C THR A 44 -15.23 -5.33 9.92
N ALA A 45 -15.03 -4.53 10.98
CA ALA A 45 -13.86 -3.68 11.13
C ALA A 45 -12.60 -4.51 11.41
N GLN A 46 -12.71 -5.54 12.23
CA GLN A 46 -11.63 -6.49 12.52
C GLN A 46 -11.22 -7.25 11.26
N ARG A 47 -12.17 -7.72 10.46
CA ARG A 47 -11.86 -8.38 9.18
C ARG A 47 -11.17 -7.41 8.22
N GLU A 48 -11.63 -6.16 8.12
CA GLU A 48 -10.99 -5.14 7.27
C GLU A 48 -9.55 -4.86 7.74
N ALA A 49 -9.31 -4.82 9.05
CA ALA A 49 -7.98 -4.67 9.61
C ALA A 49 -7.05 -5.83 9.22
N VAL A 50 -7.55 -7.07 9.25
CA VAL A 50 -6.82 -8.26 8.77
C VAL A 50 -6.46 -8.14 7.29
N LEU A 51 -7.42 -7.75 6.44
CA LEU A 51 -7.17 -7.57 5.01
C LEU A 51 -6.14 -6.45 4.75
N ASN A 52 -6.26 -5.32 5.45
CA ASN A 52 -5.30 -4.22 5.37
C ASN A 52 -3.90 -4.64 5.82
N GLN A 53 -3.79 -5.49 6.84
CA GLN A 53 -2.51 -6.01 7.29
C GLN A 53 -1.87 -6.93 6.23
N TRP A 54 -2.69 -7.75 5.56
CA TRP A 54 -2.23 -8.55 4.45
C TRP A 54 -1.73 -7.69 3.29
N TYR A 55 -2.46 -6.64 2.90
CA TYR A 55 -2.01 -5.67 1.90
C TYR A 55 -0.68 -4.98 2.28
N ARG A 56 -0.49 -4.64 3.57
CA ARG A 56 0.81 -4.12 4.03
C ARG A 56 1.92 -5.12 3.81
N SER A 57 1.69 -6.40 4.08
CA SER A 57 2.69 -7.44 3.87
C SER A 57 3.10 -7.56 2.40
N ILE A 58 2.14 -7.49 1.46
CA ILE A 58 2.41 -7.48 0.01
C ILE A 58 3.31 -6.30 -0.38
N LEU A 59 2.97 -5.10 0.10
CA LEU A 59 3.76 -3.91 -0.18
C LEU A 59 5.16 -4.01 0.45
N LYS A 60 5.28 -4.48 1.70
CA LYS A 60 6.60 -4.66 2.36
C LYS A 60 7.53 -5.59 1.58
N HIS A 61 7.00 -6.63 0.96
CA HIS A 61 7.81 -7.54 0.14
C HIS A 61 8.25 -6.91 -1.18
N ARG A 62 7.42 -6.03 -1.76
CA ARG A 62 7.68 -5.45 -3.08
C ARG A 62 8.48 -4.15 -3.04
N LEU A 63 8.23 -3.31 -2.04
CA LEU A 63 8.79 -1.97 -1.94
C LEU A 63 10.32 -1.95 -1.94
N PRO A 64 11.07 -2.84 -1.26
CA PRO A 64 12.53 -2.78 -1.28
C PRO A 64 13.13 -2.83 -2.68
N LYS A 65 12.62 -3.72 -3.55
CA LYS A 65 13.06 -3.83 -4.95
C LYS A 65 12.73 -2.56 -5.75
N SER A 66 11.58 -1.97 -5.49
CA SER A 66 11.25 -0.65 -6.06
C SER A 66 12.21 0.39 -5.49
N MET A 67 12.22 0.68 -4.19
CA MET A 67 13.05 1.71 -3.56
C MET A 67 14.52 1.71 -4.00
N ALA A 68 15.15 0.53 -4.15
CA ALA A 68 16.54 0.42 -4.63
C ALA A 68 16.78 1.08 -6.02
N LYS A 69 15.78 1.04 -6.90
CA LYS A 69 15.85 1.71 -8.21
C LYS A 69 15.57 3.22 -8.10
N TRP A 70 14.75 3.64 -7.14
CA TRP A 70 14.12 4.97 -7.14
C TRP A 70 14.88 5.96 -6.25
N GLN A 71 15.48 5.50 -5.15
CA GLN A 71 16.28 6.35 -4.27
C GLN A 71 17.42 7.09 -5.02
N PRO A 72 18.16 6.44 -5.94
CA PRO A 72 19.18 7.14 -6.73
C PRO A 72 18.59 8.18 -7.68
N GLU A 73 17.49 7.85 -8.37
CA GLU A 73 16.81 8.75 -9.31
C GLU A 73 16.27 10.01 -8.60
N MET A 74 15.73 9.83 -7.39
CA MET A 74 15.14 10.90 -6.59
C MET A 74 16.18 11.67 -5.76
N LYS A 75 17.44 11.18 -5.70
CA LYS A 75 18.50 11.71 -4.81
C LYS A 75 18.05 11.80 -3.34
N VAL A 76 17.25 10.84 -2.87
CA VAL A 76 16.76 10.76 -1.49
C VAL A 76 17.22 9.46 -0.85
N GLU A 77 17.99 9.56 0.23
CA GLU A 77 18.27 8.43 1.11
C GLU A 77 17.22 8.37 2.22
N ALA A 78 16.32 7.38 2.15
CA ALA A 78 15.30 7.20 3.16
C ALA A 78 15.85 6.35 4.33
N SER A 79 15.92 6.95 5.52
CA SER A 79 16.28 6.22 6.75
C SER A 79 15.17 5.25 7.19
N PHE A 80 13.94 5.48 6.73
CA PHE A 80 12.77 4.67 7.07
C PHE A 80 11.73 4.67 5.95
N VAL A 81 11.15 3.50 5.67
CA VAL A 81 10.00 3.36 4.77
C VAL A 81 8.84 2.69 5.51
N GLY A 82 7.79 3.46 5.77
CA GLY A 82 6.56 2.99 6.39
C GLY A 82 5.41 2.86 5.40
N ILE A 83 4.42 2.03 5.73
CA ILE A 83 3.18 1.93 4.96
C ILE A 83 2.01 2.39 5.82
N LYS A 84 1.29 3.39 5.35
CA LYS A 84 0.14 3.97 6.04
C LYS A 84 -1.03 4.09 5.08
N ARG A 85 -2.25 3.80 5.52
CA ARG A 85 -3.43 4.09 4.71
C ARG A 85 -3.67 5.60 4.73
N MET A 86 -3.67 6.23 3.56
CA MET A 86 -3.87 7.66 3.40
C MET A 86 -5.09 7.90 2.49
N LYS A 87 -5.91 8.90 2.81
CA LYS A 87 -7.13 9.21 2.04
C LYS A 87 -6.84 10.05 0.81
N THR A 88 -5.92 11.01 0.92
CA THR A 88 -5.72 12.09 -0.07
C THR A 88 -4.36 12.08 -0.74
N LYS A 89 -3.40 11.30 -0.22
CA LYS A 89 -2.01 11.27 -0.69
C LYS A 89 -1.60 9.85 -1.00
N TRP A 90 -0.77 9.67 -2.02
CA TRP A 90 -0.21 8.35 -2.39
C TRP A 90 1.11 8.04 -1.69
N GLY A 91 1.73 9.05 -1.09
CA GLY A 91 2.85 8.94 -0.18
C GLY A 91 3.17 10.28 0.46
N SER A 92 4.15 10.29 1.37
CA SER A 92 4.72 11.51 1.93
C SER A 92 6.17 11.26 2.32
N CYS A 93 7.05 12.23 2.06
CA CYS A 93 8.42 12.23 2.56
C CYS A 93 8.58 13.39 3.56
N ASN A 94 9.29 13.17 4.66
CA ASN A 94 9.80 14.25 5.49
C ASN A 94 11.33 14.32 5.35
N PRO A 95 11.87 15.33 4.63
CA PRO A 95 13.31 15.49 4.45
C PRO A 95 14.08 15.64 5.76
N GLN A 96 13.53 16.33 6.75
CA GLN A 96 14.21 16.59 8.04
C GLN A 96 14.45 15.31 8.85
N SER A 97 13.57 14.32 8.71
CA SER A 97 13.70 13.03 9.40
C SER A 97 14.09 11.88 8.47
N ALA A 98 14.28 12.15 7.17
CA ALA A 98 14.51 11.17 6.11
C ALA A 98 13.48 10.01 6.10
N ARG A 99 12.24 10.26 6.56
CA ARG A 99 11.19 9.24 6.64
C ARG A 99 10.27 9.31 5.43
N VAL A 100 10.07 8.17 4.79
CA VAL A 100 9.13 8.00 3.68
C VAL A 100 7.94 7.16 4.12
N TRP A 101 6.75 7.64 3.84
CA TRP A 101 5.49 6.91 4.02
C TRP A 101 4.86 6.64 2.67
N ILE A 102 4.45 5.40 2.46
CA ILE A 102 3.82 4.92 1.25
C ILE A 102 2.35 4.60 1.53
N ASN A 103 1.44 5.01 0.65
CA ASN A 103 0.02 4.73 0.84
C ASN A 103 -0.29 3.24 0.64
N LEU A 104 -1.00 2.63 1.58
CA LEU A 104 -1.51 1.27 1.48
C LEU A 104 -2.38 1.05 0.23
N GLU A 105 -3.14 2.06 -0.19
CA GLU A 105 -4.04 1.97 -1.36
C GLU A 105 -3.29 1.72 -2.68
N LEU A 106 -1.97 1.96 -2.74
CA LEU A 106 -1.15 1.64 -3.91
C LEU A 106 -1.20 0.16 -4.28
N VAL A 107 -1.45 -0.72 -3.31
CA VAL A 107 -1.61 -2.16 -3.54
C VAL A 107 -2.75 -2.47 -4.49
N LYS A 108 -3.76 -1.58 -4.60
CA LYS A 108 -4.96 -1.78 -5.41
C LYS A 108 -4.78 -1.34 -6.86
N ASN A 109 -3.79 -0.48 -7.14
CA ASN A 109 -3.56 0.09 -8.46
C ASN A 109 -2.55 -0.71 -9.30
N LEU A 110 -2.68 -0.61 -10.62
CA LEU A 110 -1.83 -1.32 -11.58
C LEU A 110 -0.35 -0.93 -11.36
N LEU A 111 0.51 -1.92 -11.20
CA LEU A 111 1.96 -1.74 -10.99
C LEU A 111 2.68 -1.04 -12.13
N ASN A 112 2.15 -1.14 -13.34
CA ASN A 112 2.69 -0.42 -14.48
C ASN A 112 2.48 1.09 -14.31
N ALA A 113 1.41 1.48 -13.61
CA ALA A 113 1.21 2.87 -13.23
C ALA A 113 2.26 3.30 -12.20
N LEU A 114 2.77 2.44 -11.29
CA LEU A 114 3.86 2.86 -10.40
C LEU A 114 5.04 3.38 -11.23
N ASN A 115 5.59 2.59 -12.18
CA ASN A 115 6.71 3.06 -13.00
C ASN A 115 6.47 4.42 -13.71
N SER A 116 5.24 4.73 -14.14
CA SER A 116 4.89 6.05 -14.71
C SER A 116 4.52 7.13 -13.68
N LEU A 117 3.98 6.73 -12.53
CA LEU A 117 3.54 7.60 -11.42
C LEU A 117 4.72 8.24 -10.72
N TRP A 118 5.87 7.59 -10.76
CA TRP A 118 7.07 8.12 -10.16
C TRP A 118 8.03 8.78 -11.17
N SER A 119 7.94 8.48 -12.48
CA SER A 119 8.66 9.24 -13.53
C SER A 119 8.11 10.67 -13.65
N THR A 120 6.85 10.85 -13.26
CA THR A 120 6.27 12.16 -13.06
C THR A 120 6.64 12.57 -11.64
N ASN A 121 7.49 13.59 -11.47
CA ASN A 121 7.96 14.18 -10.20
C ASN A 121 6.85 14.62 -9.19
N LEU A 122 5.61 14.20 -9.39
CA LEU A 122 4.40 14.77 -8.80
C LEU A 122 3.84 13.97 -7.60
N PHE A 123 4.19 12.69 -7.39
CA PHE A 123 3.30 11.84 -6.56
C PHE A 123 3.64 11.70 -5.07
N ILE A 124 4.88 11.95 -4.64
CA ILE A 124 5.23 12.06 -3.21
C ILE A 124 5.41 13.53 -2.77
N PHE A 125 5.58 14.44 -3.73
CA PHE A 125 6.04 15.81 -3.51
C PHE A 125 4.96 16.89 -3.54
N THR A 126 3.65 16.57 -3.62
CA THR A 126 2.57 17.58 -3.48
C THR A 126 2.50 18.24 -2.10
N ASN A 127 3.52 18.11 -1.24
CA ASN A 127 3.67 18.95 -0.05
C ASN A 127 5.12 19.22 0.37
N VAL A 128 6.14 18.88 -0.43
CA VAL A 128 7.52 19.31 -0.13
C VAL A 128 7.89 20.56 -0.93
N ASN A 129 7.16 20.88 -2.01
CA ASN A 129 7.38 22.09 -2.82
C ASN A 129 6.49 23.31 -2.46
N THR A 130 5.85 23.34 -1.29
CA THR A 130 5.32 24.60 -0.73
C THR A 130 6.30 25.30 0.22
N MET A 131 7.58 24.89 0.23
CA MET A 131 8.68 25.69 0.74
C MET A 131 9.83 25.63 -0.25
N SER A 132 10.18 26.79 -0.80
CA SER A 132 11.49 27.08 -1.41
C SER A 132 11.76 26.59 -2.84
N PHE A 133 10.87 26.88 -3.78
CA PHE A 133 11.27 27.22 -5.16
C PHE A 133 10.49 28.44 -5.66
N LEU A 134 10.50 29.49 -4.85
CA LEU A 134 10.62 30.86 -5.33
C LEU A 134 11.96 31.34 -4.79
N SER A 135 12.98 31.33 -5.64
CA SER A 135 14.21 32.03 -5.37
C SER A 135 14.77 32.52 -6.69
N ALA A 136 15.02 33.83 -6.72
CA ALA A 136 15.59 34.64 -7.79
C ALA A 136 14.59 35.11 -8.87
#